data_AF-F9RTA0-F1
#
_entry.id   AF-F9RTA0-F1
#
_cell.length_a   1.000
_cell.length_b   1.000
_cell.length_c   1.000
_cell.angle_alpha   90.00
_cell.angle_beta   90.00
_cell.angle_gamma   90.00
#
_symmetry.space_group_name_H-M   'P 1'
#
loop_
_entity.id
_entity.type
_entity.pdbx_description
1 polymer ?
#
loop_
_entity_poly.entity_id
_entity_poly.type
_entity_poly.pdbx_seq_one_letter_code
_entity_poly.pdbx_strand_id
1 'polypeptide(L)' 'MNFISLQLDDNAKAIVSDFIDGLNEQDGWIQMTARIAAQIDTELRDNAYIGRVMWFSESDFIEQVIEYKG' A
#
# COMPACT_ATOMS: atom_id res chain seq x y z
N MET A 1 -15.08 5.85 -8.98
CA MET A 1 -13.68 5.41 -8.93
C MET A 1 -13.56 4.55 -7.70
N ASN A 2 -13.09 3.31 -7.82
CA ASN A 2 -12.93 2.43 -6.67
C ASN A 2 -11.56 2.74 -6.06
N PHE A 3 -11.58 3.33 -4.87
CA PHE A 3 -10.39 3.59 -4.09
C PHE A 3 -10.07 2.38 -3.23
N ILE A 4 -8.79 2.19 -2.98
CA ILE A 4 -8.24 1.19 -2.07
C ILE A 4 -7.43 1.96 -1.04
N SER A 5 -7.54 1.54 0.20
CA SER A 5 -6.75 2.07 1.30
C SER A 5 -5.65 1.08 1.65
N LEU A 6 -4.45 1.61 1.88
CA LEU A 6 -3.26 0.84 2.15
C LEU A 6 -2.64 1.30 3.46
N GLN A 7 -2.35 0.36 4.36
CA GLN A 7 -1.55 0.63 5.54
C GLN A 7 -0.16 0.00 5.36
N LEU A 8 0.83 0.87 5.38
CA LEU A 8 2.25 0.57 5.19
C LEU A 8 2.99 0.82 6.50
N ASP A 9 3.95 -0.03 6.83
CA ASP A 9 4.90 0.25 7.91
C ASP A 9 5.92 1.33 7.48
N ASP A 10 6.69 1.85 8.43
CA ASP A 10 7.63 2.94 8.18
C ASP A 10 8.69 2.59 7.12
N ASN A 11 9.09 1.31 7.04
CA ASN A 11 10.07 0.85 6.04
C ASN A 11 9.45 0.84 4.64
N ALA A 12 8.25 0.27 4.51
CA ALA A 12 7.51 0.26 3.26
C ALA A 12 7.20 1.69 2.79
N LYS A 13 6.76 2.58 3.70
CA LYS A 13 6.54 4.00 3.40
C LYS A 13 7.80 4.69 2.90
N ALA A 14 8.97 4.40 3.49
CA ALA A 14 10.23 4.97 3.02
C ALA A 14 10.56 4.54 1.58
N ILE A 15 10.34 3.25 1.26
CA ILE A 15 10.59 2.68 -0.07
C ILE A 15 9.66 3.32 -1.13
N VAL A 16 8.37 3.45 -0.84
CA VAL A 16 7.38 3.94 -1.80
C VAL A 16 6.99 5.40 -1.60
N SER A 17 7.82 6.17 -0.90
CA SER A 17 7.54 7.57 -0.53
C SER A 17 7.12 8.43 -1.72
N ASP A 18 7.78 8.27 -2.87
CA ASP A 18 7.47 8.98 -4.12
C ASP A 18 6.06 8.64 -4.68
N PHE A 19 5.53 7.45 -4.41
CA PHE A 19 4.21 7.02 -4.88
C PHE A 19 3.08 7.52 -3.98
N ILE A 20 3.36 7.69 -2.69
CA ILE A 20 2.37 8.09 -1.69
C ILE A 20 2.41 9.59 -1.39
N ASP A 21 3.41 10.31 -1.89
CA ASP A 21 3.49 11.77 -1.76
C ASP A 21 2.26 12.45 -2.36
N GLY A 22 1.65 13.35 -1.58
CA GLY A 22 0.43 14.05 -1.96
C GLY A 22 -0.86 13.21 -1.96
N LEU A 23 -0.83 11.93 -1.56
CA LEU A 23 -2.04 11.14 -1.35
C LEU A 23 -2.70 11.45 0.00
N ASN A 24 -3.99 11.13 0.09
CA ASN A 24 -4.75 11.32 1.33
C ASN A 24 -4.41 10.21 2.32
N GLU A 25 -3.85 10.56 3.47
CA GLU A 25 -3.62 9.65 4.60
C GLU A 25 -4.55 9.99 5.76
N GLN A 26 -5.33 9.01 6.23
CA GLN A 26 -6.16 9.09 7.44
C GLN A 26 -5.93 7.88 8.33
N ASP A 27 -5.62 8.10 9.61
CA ASP A 27 -5.39 7.04 10.60
C ASP A 27 -4.39 5.95 10.13
N GLY A 28 -3.35 6.37 9.40
CA GLY A 28 -2.32 5.48 8.84
C GLY A 28 -2.72 4.76 7.56
N TRP A 29 -3.95 4.94 7.08
CA TRP A 29 -4.44 4.42 5.80
C TRP A 29 -4.26 5.45 4.70
N ILE A 30 -3.55 5.05 3.64
CA ILE A 30 -3.29 5.87 2.47
C ILE A 30 -4.30 5.47 1.39
N GLN A 31 -5.18 6.39 1.02
CA GLN A 31 -6.18 6.15 -0.01
C GLN A 31 -5.60 6.39 -1.39
N MET A 32 -5.78 5.40 -2.28
CA MET A 32 -5.21 5.43 -3.62
C MET A 32 -6.04 4.63 -4.61
N THR A 33 -5.64 4.63 -5.89
CA THR A 33 -6.26 3.79 -6.90
C THR A 33 -5.59 2.41 -6.95
N ALA A 34 -6.31 1.40 -7.47
CA ALA A 34 -5.74 0.07 -7.70
C ALA A 34 -4.45 0.08 -8.56
N ARG A 35 -4.31 1.07 -9.46
CA ARG A 35 -3.10 1.24 -10.26
C ARG A 35 -1.90 1.63 -9.39
N ILE A 36 -2.05 2.61 -8.51
CA ILE A 36 -0.97 3.02 -7.59
C ILE A 36 -0.62 1.86 -6.65
N ALA A 37 -1.63 1.17 -6.14
CA ALA A 37 -1.44 0.01 -5.27
C ALA A 37 -0.60 -1.10 -5.93
N ALA A 38 -0.84 -1.39 -7.22
CA ALA A 38 -0.05 -2.34 -7.99
C ALA A 38 1.40 -1.85 -8.24
N GLN A 39 1.61 -0.55 -8.41
CA GLN A 39 2.95 0.03 -8.53
C GLN A 39 3.72 -0.08 -7.21
N ILE A 40 3.06 0.18 -6.08
CA ILE A 40 3.62 0.00 -4.74
C ILE A 40 4.01 -1.47 -4.49
N ASP A 41 3.16 -2.44 -4.82
CA ASP A 41 3.50 -3.87 -4.68
C ASP A 41 4.73 -4.25 -5.52
N THR A 42 4.83 -3.72 -6.74
CA THR A 42 6.00 -3.94 -7.61
C THR A 42 7.27 -3.36 -6.98
N GLU A 43 7.21 -2.10 -6.54
CA GLU A 43 8.36 -1.42 -5.94
C GLU A 43 8.85 -2.11 -4.66
N LEU A 44 7.91 -2.56 -3.80
CA LEU A 44 8.24 -3.32 -2.59
C LEU A 44 8.94 -4.65 -2.93
N ARG A 45 8.47 -5.37 -3.95
CA ARG A 45 9.13 -6.61 -4.41
C ARG A 45 10.51 -6.35 -4.97
N ASP A 46 10.66 -5.33 -5.80
CA ASP A 46 11.93 -4.98 -6.46
C ASP A 46 12.98 -4.53 -5.44
N ASN A 47 12.56 -3.89 -4.35
CA ASN A 47 13.42 -3.54 -3.22
C ASN A 47 13.62 -4.68 -2.21
N ALA A 48 13.15 -5.90 -2.52
CA ALA A 48 13.21 -7.07 -1.64
C ALA A 48 12.70 -6.79 -0.22
N TYR A 49 11.63 -5.98 -0.12
CA TYR A 49 11.01 -5.64 1.15
C TYR A 49 10.54 -6.91 1.87
N ILE A 50 10.77 -6.97 3.18
CA ILE A 50 10.33 -8.06 4.04
C ILE A 50 9.45 -7.48 5.13
N GLY A 51 8.18 -7.86 5.15
CA GLY A 51 7.22 -7.32 6.09
C GLY A 51 5.77 -7.57 5.66
N ARG A 52 4.87 -6.71 6.12
CA ARG A 52 3.43 -6.88 5.92
C ARG A 52 2.79 -5.57 5.51
N VAL A 53 1.87 -5.65 4.57
CA VAL A 53 1.08 -4.53 4.10
C VAL A 53 -0.39 -4.91 4.21
N MET A 54 -1.22 -4.02 4.76
CA MET A 54 -2.66 -4.23 4.80
C MET A 54 -3.35 -3.47 3.68
N TRP A 55 -4.20 -4.18 2.96
CA TRP A 55 -5.01 -3.69 1.84
C TRP A 55 -6.47 -3.70 2.27
N PHE A 56 -7.16 -2.60 2.02
CA PHE A 56 -8.58 -2.47 2.28
C PHE A 56 -9.31 -1.92 1.06
N SER A 57 -10.24 -2.70 0.49
CA SER A 57 -11.16 -2.23 -0.55
C SER A 57 -12.45 -1.77 0.11
N GLU A 58 -12.71 -0.46 0.10
CA GLU A 58 -13.97 0.11 0.60
C GLU A 58 -15.19 -0.36 -0.20
N SER A 59 -15.00 -0.63 -1.50
CA SER A 59 -16.11 -1.03 -2.39
C SER A 59 -16.58 -2.45 -2.11
N ASP A 60 -15.65 -3.34 -1.78
CA ASP A 60 -15.93 -4.76 -1.56
C ASP A 60 -15.98 -5.13 -0.08
N PHE A 61 -15.64 -4.18 0.82
CA PHE A 61 -15.42 -4.40 2.25
C PHE A 61 -14.45 -5.56 2.52
N ILE A 62 -13.43 -5.69 1.69
CA ILE A 62 -12.41 -6.73 1.78
C ILE A 62 -11.16 -6.14 2.42
N GLU A 63 -10.71 -6.76 3.51
CA GLU A 63 -9.39 -6.53 4.11
C GLU A 63 -8.49 -7.73 3.78
N GLN A 64 -7.27 -7.45 3.32
CA GLN A 64 -6.28 -8.46 2.98
C GLN A 64 -4.91 -8.05 3.50
N VAL A 65 -4.21 -9.01 4.13
CA VAL A 65 -2.81 -8.83 4.53
C VAL A 65 -1.92 -9.49 3.48
N ILE A 66 -0.98 -8.71 2.94
CA ILE A 66 0.06 -9.21 2.04
C ILE A 66 1.36 -9.31 2.83
N GLU A 67 1.91 -10.51 2.93
CA GLU A 67 3.23 -10.75 3.52
C GLU A 67 4.29 -10.84 2.41
N TYR A 68 5.35 -10.05 2.55
CA TYR A 68 6.52 -10.12 1.68
C TYR A 68 7.63 -10.87 2.42
N LYS A 69 8.13 -11.95 1.80
CA LYS A 69 9.16 -12.85 2.32
C LYS A 69 10.23 -12.93 1.24
N GLY A 70 11.34 -12.23 1.44
CA GLY A 70 12.45 -12.15 0.49
C GLY A 70 13.11 -13.49 0.20
#